data_AF-A0A2C1L5V1-F1
#
_entry.id   AF-A0A2C1L5V1-F1
#
_cell.length_a   1.000
_cell.length_b   1.000
_cell.length_c   1.000
_cell.angle_alpha   90.00
_cell.angle_beta   90.00
_cell.angle_gamma   90.00
#
_symmetry.space_group_name_H-M   'P 1'
#
loop_
_entity.id
_entity.type
_entity.pdbx_description
1 polymer ?
#
loop_
_entity_poly.entity_id
_entity_poly.type
_entity_poly.pdbx_seq_one_letter_code
_entity_poly.pdbx_strand_id
1 'polypeptide(L)' 'MEVFLVAAFSAIIIMMTVFVIIKACFTGYKRNDISFRKFILLSSMLVVIGCLVSFVLPFGYEKIFDYIN' A
#
# COMPACT_ATOMS: atom_id res chain seq x y z
N MET A 1 19.82 -10.96 -3.31
CA MET A 1 18.90 -11.76 -2.48
C MET A 1 18.33 -10.96 -1.32
N GLU A 2 19.15 -10.12 -0.68
CA GLU A 2 18.74 -9.25 0.46
C GLU A 2 17.73 -8.17 0.06
N VAL A 3 17.93 -7.50 -1.08
CA VAL A 3 17.04 -6.45 -1.62
C VAL A 3 15.59 -6.95 -1.79
N PHE A 4 15.42 -8.13 -2.37
CA PHE A 4 14.10 -8.74 -2.57
C PHE A 4 13.40 -9.07 -1.25
N LEU A 5 14.17 -9.50 -0.24
CA LEU A 5 13.64 -9.85 1.07
C LEU A 5 13.17 -8.60 1.83
N VAL A 6 13.96 -7.53 1.82
CA VAL A 6 13.59 -6.22 2.40
C VAL A 6 12.39 -5.62 1.67
N ALA A 7 12.36 -5.70 0.34
CA ALA A 7 11.24 -5.25 -0.46
C ALA A 7 9.95 -6.02 -0.15
N ALA A 8 10.04 -7.34 0.02
CA ALA A 8 8.89 -8.19 0.35
C ALA A 8 8.30 -7.85 1.73
N PHE A 9 9.13 -7.71 2.77
CA PHE A 9 8.64 -7.30 4.09
C PHE A 9 8.02 -5.91 4.07
N SER A 10 8.63 -4.98 3.33
CA SER A 10 8.08 -3.63 3.17
C SER A 10 6.72 -3.64 2.46
N ALA A 11 6.58 -4.45 1.41
CA ALA A 11 5.31 -4.62 0.69
C ALA A 11 4.21 -5.19 1.61
N ILE A 12 4.53 -6.15 2.48
CA ILE A 12 3.57 -6.70 3.46
C ILE A 12 3.06 -5.59 4.39
N ILE A 13 3.95 -4.74 4.91
CA ILE A 13 3.58 -3.62 5.80
C ILE A 13 2.69 -2.61 5.08
N ILE A 14 3.01 -2.28 3.82
CA ILE A 14 2.21 -1.39 2.98
C ILE A 14 0.80 -1.97 2.80
N MET A 15 0.70 -3.26 2.46
CA MET A 15 -0.59 -3.93 2.25
C MET A 15 -1.42 -4.02 3.55
N MET A 16 -0.79 -4.27 4.69
CA MET A 16 -1.46 -4.20 5.99
C MET A 16 -2.03 -2.82 6.26
N THR A 17 -1.27 -1.77 5.95
CA THR A 17 -1.69 -0.37 6.13
C THR A 17 -2.87 -0.04 5.24
N VAL A 18 -2.81 -0.39 3.95
CA VAL A 18 -3.93 -0.24 3.00
C VAL A 18 -5.17 -0.93 3.52
N PHE A 19 -5.06 -2.15 4.05
CA PHE A 19 -6.18 -2.89 4.60
C PHE A 19 -6.81 -2.20 5.84
N VAL A 20 -6.00 -1.64 6.73
CA VAL A 20 -6.49 -0.88 7.90
C VAL A 20 -7.23 0.38 7.45
N ILE A 21 -6.70 1.11 6.46
CA ILE A 21 -7.37 2.31 5.93
C ILE A 21 -8.70 1.94 5.27
N ILE A 22 -8.74 0.86 4.48
CA ILE A 22 -9.99 0.37 3.87
C ILE A 22 -11.02 0.02 4.95
N LYS A 23 -10.61 -0.62 6.05
CA LYS A 23 -11.50 -0.87 7.19
C LYS A 23 -12.04 0.43 7.79
N ALA A 24 -11.22 1.46 7.95
CA ALA A 24 -11.68 2.76 8.44
C ALA A 24 -12.69 3.41 7.47
N CYS A 25 -12.43 3.35 6.16
CA CYS A 25 -13.38 3.80 5.14
C CYS A 25 -14.69 3.00 5.18
N PHE A 26 -14.63 1.70 5.45
CA PHE A 26 -15.81 0.84 5.59
C PHE A 26 -16.62 1.22 6.84
N THR A 27 -15.97 1.56 7.94
CA THR A 27 -16.64 2.10 9.13
C THR A 27 -17.36 3.42 8.81
N GLY A 28 -16.72 4.33 8.06
CA GLY A 28 -17.34 5.58 7.61
C GLY A 28 -18.53 5.35 6.66
N TYR A 29 -18.43 4.36 5.78
CA TYR A 29 -19.55 3.92 4.95
C TYR A 29 -20.72 3.39 5.80
N LYS A 30 -20.45 2.51 6.77
CA LYS A 30 -21.47 1.93 7.66
C LYS A 30 -22.19 2.99 8.50
N ARG A 31 -21.51 4.08 8.84
CA ARG A 31 -22.08 5.24 9.56
C ARG A 31 -22.84 6.22 8.67
N ASN A 32 -22.93 5.97 7.36
CA ASN A 32 -23.47 6.87 6.34
C ASN A 32 -22.72 8.22 6.22
N ASP A 33 -21.50 8.31 6.75
CA ASP A 33 -20.63 9.49 6.57
C ASP A 33 -20.11 9.57 5.12
N ILE A 34 -20.00 8.43 4.43
CA ILE A 34 -19.46 8.29 3.09
C ILE A 34 -20.42 7.47 2.22
N SER A 35 -20.69 7.92 1.00
CA SER A 35 -21.53 7.16 0.05
C SER A 35 -20.82 5.93 -0.50
N PHE A 36 -21.59 4.89 -0.87
CA PHE A 36 -21.05 3.65 -1.43
C PHE A 36 -20.10 3.86 -2.62
N ARG A 37 -20.45 4.80 -3.53
CA ARG A 37 -19.61 5.14 -4.69
C ARG A 37 -18.26 5.71 -4.27
N LYS A 38 -18.24 6.60 -3.27
CA LYS A 38 -16.99 7.18 -2.73
C LYS A 38 -16.15 6.11 -2.02
N PHE A 39 -16.79 5.21 -1.27
CA PHE A 39 -16.10 4.10 -0.63
C PHE A 39 -15.36 3.20 -1.63
N ILE A 40 -16.04 2.76 -2.70
CA ILE A 40 -15.42 1.93 -3.73
C ILE A 40 -14.24 2.66 -4.39
N LEU A 41 -14.43 3.94 -4.75
CA LEU A 41 -13.41 4.72 -5.43
C LEU A 41 -12.17 4.94 -4.55
N LEU A 42 -12.36 5.27 -3.27
CA LEU A 42 -11.25 5.45 -2.33
C LEU A 42 -10.52 4.14 -2.07
N SER A 43 -11.26 3.04 -1.87
CA SER A 43 -10.70 1.71 -1.64
C SER A 43 -9.88 1.23 -2.84
N SER A 44 -10.41 1.35 -4.06
CA SER A 44 -9.69 0.94 -5.26
C SER A 44 -8.44 1.77 -5.50
N MET A 45 -8.51 3.09 -5.29
CA MET A 45 -7.34 3.97 -5.38
C MET A 45 -6.25 3.60 -4.38
N LEU A 46 -6.62 3.31 -3.12
CA LEU A 46 -5.66 2.88 -2.09
C LEU A 46 -4.96 1.57 -2.45
N VAL A 47 -5.70 0.60 -2.98
CA VAL A 47 -5.11 -0.67 -3.45
C VAL A 47 -4.15 -0.43 -4.61
N VAL A 48 -4.55 0.36 -5.61
CA VAL A 48 -3.70 0.67 -6.78
C VAL A 48 -2.42 1.37 -6.34
N ILE A 49 -2.52 2.37 -5.47
CA ILE A 49 -1.36 3.09 -4.96
C ILE A 49 -0.45 2.16 -4.15
N GLY A 50 -1.01 1.34 -3.25
CA GLY A 50 -0.23 0.36 -2.47
C GLY A 50 0.54 -0.62 -3.34
N CYS A 51 -0.09 -1.12 -4.41
CA CYS A 51 0.55 -1.99 -5.39
C CYS A 51 1.64 -1.26 -6.17
N LEU A 52 1.39 -0.04 -6.67
CA LEU A 52 2.39 0.75 -7.39
C LEU A 52 3.62 1.04 -6.52
N VAL A 53 3.42 1.48 -5.29
CA VAL A 53 4.51 1.76 -4.35
C VAL A 53 5.32 0.49 -4.08
N SER A 54 4.65 -0.64 -3.82
CA SER A 54 5.32 -1.93 -3.60
C SER A 54 6.10 -2.42 -4.82
N PHE A 55 5.64 -2.10 -6.03
CA PHE A 55 6.35 -2.46 -7.27
C PHE A 55 7.59 -1.59 -7.52
N VAL A 56 7.55 -0.30 -7.16
CA VAL A 56 8.69 0.61 -7.31
C VAL A 56 9.75 0.40 -6.22
N LEU A 57 9.35 -0.07 -5.04
CA LEU A 57 10.24 -0.32 -3.89
C LEU A 57 11.54 -1.09 -4.18
N PRO A 58 11.52 -2.27 -4.85
CA PRO A 58 12.73 -3.04 -5.12
C PRO A 58 13.76 -2.26 -5.95
N PHE A 59 13.31 -1.47 -6.93
CA PHE A 59 14.21 -0.61 -7.73
C PHE A 59 14.85 0.49 -6.88
N GLY A 60 14.08 1.06 -5.93
CA GLY A 60 14.60 2.04 -4.98
C GLY A 60 15.67 1.43 -4.07
N TYR A 61 15.41 0.23 -3.52
CA TYR A 61 16.36 -0.46 -2.67
C TYR A 61 17.61 -0.90 -3.42
N GLU A 62 17.50 -1.35 -4.66
CA GLU A 62 18.64 -1.70 -5.51
C GLU A 62 19.61 -0.50 -5.63
N LYS A 63 19.09 0.69 -5.94
CA LYS A 63 19.90 1.92 -6.02
C LYS A 63 20.58 2.31 -4.71
N ILE A 64 19.92 2.08 -3.58
CA ILE A 64 20.47 2.39 -2.25
C ILE A 64 21.60 1.41 -1.90
N PHE A 65 21.40 0.12 -2.15
CA PHE A 65 22.43 -0.89 -1.92
C PHE A 65 23.65 -0.68 -2.82
N ASP A 66 23.45 -0.35 -4.10
CA ASP A 66 24.54 0.00 -5.03
C ASP A 66 25.33 1.24 -4.60
N TYR A 67 24.69 2.19 -3.91
CA TYR A 67 25.37 3.40 -3.43
C TYR A 67 26.21 3.15 -2.17
N ILE A 68 25.77 2.23 -1.31
CA ILE A 68 26.42 1.96 -0.02
C ILE A 68 27.62 1.01 -0.18
N ASN A 69 27.59 0.14 -1.20
CA ASN A 69 28.60 -0.88 -1.44
C ASN A 69 29.69 -0.43 -2.44
#